data_AF-F4QMU1-F1
#
_entry.id   AF-F4QMU1-F1
#
_cell.length_a   1.000
_cell.length_b   1.000
_cell.length_c   1.000
_cell.angle_alpha   90.00
_cell.angle_beta   90.00
_cell.angle_gamma   90.00
#
_symmetry.space_group_name_H-M   'P 1'
#
loop_
_entity.id
_entity.type
_entity.pdbx_description
1 polymer ?
#
loop_
_entity_poly.entity_id
_entity_poly.type
_entity_poly.pdbx_seq_one_letter_code
_entity_poly.pdbx_strand_id
1 'polypeptide(L)'
;MEAMNVMPDQSDQTLNAAAPATSHLEQVEKVSRDLRKLLNGCEGARLKTDVKAQIESLNAWTETYLDGLNAVQKLTEQGLGTLHDAQKELALCLEEYLRLEDEGGNPATADQQYRTDEVSRALRRINMLIPAFDTTFADPTLAEPGEPTPDTAPEPAQPEIPDQPDQPETSPDLQPDIPPVTQPEMRSHAA
;
A
#
# COMPACT_ATOMS: atom_id res chain seq x y z
N MET A 1 -50.27 0.82 -25.21
CA MET A 1 -49.04 1.46 -24.73
C MET A 1 -48.76 0.87 -23.37
N GLU A 2 -47.95 -0.18 -23.31
CA GLU A 2 -47.43 -0.73 -22.05
C GLU A 2 -45.92 -0.81 -22.24
N ALA A 3 -45.20 0.04 -21.51
CA ALA A 3 -43.75 0.07 -21.51
C ALA A 3 -43.27 -1.06 -20.58
N MET A 4 -42.70 -2.10 -21.17
CA MET A 4 -41.89 -3.10 -20.45
C MET A 4 -40.63 -2.41 -19.92
N ASN A 5 -40.62 -2.11 -18.63
CA ASN A 5 -39.45 -1.61 -17.93
C ASN A 5 -38.51 -2.79 -17.62
N VAL A 6 -37.54 -3.02 -18.50
CA VAL A 6 -36.43 -3.95 -18.27
C VAL A 6 -35.54 -3.37 -17.17
N MET A 7 -35.57 -3.98 -15.99
CA MET A 7 -34.59 -3.75 -14.93
C MET A 7 -33.23 -4.32 -15.39
N PRO A 8 -32.14 -3.54 -15.37
CA PRO A 8 -30.81 -4.09 -15.56
C PRO A 8 -30.37 -4.86 -14.32
N ASP A 9 -29.88 -6.06 -14.60
CA ASP A 9 -29.22 -7.02 -13.72
C ASP A 9 -28.10 -6.34 -12.91
N GLN A 10 -28.27 -6.27 -11.58
CA GLN A 10 -27.28 -5.74 -10.63
C GLN A 10 -26.25 -6.80 -10.20
N SER A 11 -26.18 -7.96 -10.87
CA SER A 11 -25.35 -9.08 -10.43
C SER A 11 -23.90 -9.03 -10.91
N ASP A 12 -23.52 -8.04 -11.75
CA ASP A 12 -22.16 -7.96 -12.32
C ASP A 12 -21.21 -7.03 -11.53
N GLN A 13 -21.73 -6.19 -10.61
CA GLN A 13 -20.93 -5.13 -9.99
C GLN A 13 -20.01 -5.60 -8.84
N THR A 14 -20.13 -6.85 -8.39
CA THR A 14 -19.32 -7.40 -7.29
C THR A 14 -18.03 -8.10 -7.75
N LEU A 15 -17.77 -8.24 -9.06
CA LEU A 15 -16.58 -8.93 -9.58
C LEU A 15 -15.41 -8.00 -9.90
N ASN A 16 -15.60 -6.67 -9.83
CA ASN A 16 -14.61 -5.72 -10.33
C ASN A 16 -13.70 -5.10 -9.26
N ALA A 17 -13.88 -5.43 -7.98
CA ALA A 17 -13.07 -4.89 -6.88
C ALA A 17 -11.70 -5.58 -6.73
N ALA A 18 -11.50 -6.76 -7.33
CA ALA A 18 -10.25 -7.51 -7.26
C ALA A 18 -9.20 -7.11 -8.31
N ALA A 19 -9.62 -6.47 -9.41
CA ALA A 19 -8.76 -6.09 -10.54
C ALA A 19 -7.60 -5.11 -10.20
N PRO A 20 -7.75 -4.10 -9.32
CA PRO A 20 -6.66 -3.17 -9.05
C PRO A 20 -5.54 -3.79 -8.19
N ALA A 21 -5.89 -4.65 -7.22
CA ALA A 21 -4.92 -5.27 -6.32
C ALA A 21 -4.06 -6.34 -7.04
N THR A 22 -4.67 -7.13 -7.93
CA THR A 22 -3.92 -8.10 -8.75
C THR A 22 -2.97 -7.39 -9.72
N SER A 23 -3.42 -6.29 -10.33
CA SER A 23 -2.57 -5.50 -11.23
C SER A 23 -1.35 -4.91 -10.53
N HIS A 24 -1.50 -4.46 -9.29
CA HIS A 24 -0.37 -3.94 -8.50
C HIS A 24 0.64 -5.03 -8.13
N LEU A 25 0.17 -6.20 -7.70
CA LEU A 25 1.03 -7.35 -7.39
C LEU A 25 1.88 -7.75 -8.62
N GLU A 26 1.26 -7.88 -9.79
CA GLU A 26 1.96 -8.21 -11.05
C GLU A 26 3.04 -7.18 -11.42
N GLN A 27 2.76 -5.89 -11.18
CA GLN A 27 3.71 -4.81 -11.42
C GLN A 27 4.93 -4.91 -10.49
N VAL A 28 4.71 -5.18 -9.20
CA VAL A 28 5.79 -5.34 -8.21
C VAL A 28 6.60 -6.61 -8.49
N GLU A 29 5.97 -7.70 -8.92
CA GLU A 29 6.68 -8.92 -9.36
C GLU A 29 7.58 -8.65 -10.58
N LYS A 30 7.11 -7.82 -11.52
CA LYS A 30 7.95 -7.37 -12.64
C LYS A 30 9.17 -6.59 -12.14
N VAL A 31 8.98 -5.63 -11.22
CA VAL A 31 10.09 -4.87 -10.62
C VAL A 31 11.08 -5.79 -9.92
N SER A 32 10.62 -6.75 -9.12
CA SER A 32 11.49 -7.74 -8.46
C SER A 32 12.31 -8.55 -9.47
N ARG A 33 11.69 -9.03 -10.56
CA ARG A 33 12.41 -9.75 -11.62
C ARG A 33 13.46 -8.88 -12.30
N ASP A 34 13.15 -7.61 -12.56
CA ASP A 34 14.07 -6.69 -13.20
C ASP A 34 15.22 -6.29 -12.27
N LEU A 35 14.98 -6.10 -10.96
CA LEU A 35 16.03 -5.91 -9.94
C LEU A 35 16.95 -7.12 -9.80
N ARG A 36 16.41 -8.33 -9.84
CA ARG A 36 17.22 -9.56 -9.81
C ARG A 36 18.11 -9.70 -11.03
N LYS A 37 17.61 -9.36 -12.22
CA LYS A 37 18.42 -9.30 -13.45
C LYS A 37 19.50 -8.24 -13.34
N LEU A 38 19.17 -7.07 -12.81
CA LEU A 38 20.12 -5.99 -12.60
C LEU A 38 21.25 -6.45 -11.67
N LEU A 39 20.92 -7.06 -10.53
CA LEU A 39 21.88 -7.59 -9.57
C LEU A 39 22.84 -8.60 -10.22
N ASN A 40 22.31 -9.56 -10.99
CA ASN A 40 23.12 -10.52 -11.74
C ASN A 40 24.03 -9.83 -12.77
N GLY A 41 23.54 -8.77 -13.42
CA GLY A 41 24.33 -7.94 -14.33
C GLY A 41 25.44 -7.16 -13.62
N CYS A 42 25.19 -6.70 -12.40
CA CYS A 42 26.18 -6.00 -11.56
C CYS A 42 27.36 -6.90 -11.18
N GLU A 43 27.10 -8.19 -10.91
CA GLU A 43 28.15 -9.17 -10.64
C GLU A 43 29.05 -9.38 -11.85
N GLY A 44 28.49 -9.43 -13.06
CA GLY A 44 29.24 -9.53 -14.31
C GLY A 44 30.01 -8.25 -14.67
N ALA A 45 29.47 -7.08 -14.32
CA ALA A 45 30.03 -5.77 -14.68
C ALA A 45 31.13 -5.25 -13.72
N ARG A 46 31.43 -5.96 -12.62
CA ARG A 46 32.40 -5.55 -11.58
C ARG A 46 32.15 -4.11 -11.09
N LEU A 47 30.89 -3.75 -10.87
CA LEU A 47 30.51 -2.43 -10.37
C LEU A 47 31.11 -2.17 -8.98
N LYS A 48 31.18 -0.88 -8.62
CA LYS A 48 31.61 -0.45 -7.30
C LYS A 48 30.76 -1.13 -6.21
N THR A 49 31.40 -1.62 -5.16
CA THR A 49 30.77 -2.40 -4.08
C THR A 49 29.53 -1.70 -3.49
N ASP A 50 29.56 -0.37 -3.35
CA ASP A 50 28.42 0.41 -2.85
C ASP A 50 27.17 0.29 -3.73
N VAL A 51 27.33 0.29 -5.06
CA VAL A 51 26.20 0.19 -6.00
C VAL A 51 25.59 -1.20 -5.94
N LYS A 52 26.41 -2.24 -5.81
CA LYS A 52 25.93 -3.61 -5.60
C LYS A 52 25.12 -3.71 -4.31
N ALA A 53 25.66 -3.19 -3.19
CA ALA A 53 24.99 -3.23 -1.90
C ALA A 53 23.63 -2.49 -1.88
N GLN A 54 23.53 -1.37 -2.61
CA GLN A 54 22.26 -0.63 -2.77
C GLN A 54 21.22 -1.45 -3.54
N ILE A 55 21.63 -2.10 -4.64
CA ILE A 55 20.73 -2.93 -5.45
C ILE A 55 20.30 -4.19 -4.69
N GLU A 56 21.20 -4.80 -3.91
CA GLU A 56 20.87 -5.91 -3.00
C GLU A 56 19.83 -5.50 -1.96
N SER A 57 20.00 -4.32 -1.36
CA SER A 57 19.06 -3.77 -0.37
C SER A 57 17.68 -3.52 -0.98
N LEU A 58 17.63 -2.91 -2.17
CA LEU A 58 16.38 -2.68 -2.91
C LEU A 58 15.67 -4.00 -3.25
N ASN A 59 16.42 -5.02 -3.68
CA ASN A 59 15.86 -6.31 -3.99
C ASN A 59 15.27 -6.97 -2.71
N ALA A 60 15.99 -6.92 -1.59
CA ALA A 60 15.51 -7.46 -0.32
C ALA A 60 14.22 -6.76 0.18
N TRP A 61 14.16 -5.42 0.08
CA TRP A 61 12.94 -4.68 0.44
C TRP A 61 11.77 -5.01 -0.49
N THR A 62 12.03 -5.16 -1.78
CA THR A 62 10.99 -5.53 -2.76
C THR A 62 10.45 -6.93 -2.50
N GLU A 63 11.31 -7.89 -2.18
CA GLU A 63 10.89 -9.25 -1.81
C GLU A 63 10.06 -9.26 -0.52
N THR A 64 10.45 -8.47 0.48
CA THR A 64 9.68 -8.30 1.72
C THR A 64 8.30 -7.69 1.44
N TYR A 65 8.24 -6.70 0.57
CA TYR A 65 6.99 -6.05 0.17
C TYR A 65 6.06 -7.01 -0.60
N LEU A 66 6.61 -7.83 -1.49
CA LEU A 66 5.86 -8.87 -2.19
C LEU A 66 5.24 -9.90 -1.25
N ASP A 67 5.96 -10.33 -0.21
CA ASP A 67 5.43 -11.23 0.81
C ASP A 67 4.23 -10.57 1.53
N GLY A 68 4.38 -9.30 1.91
CA GLY A 68 3.31 -8.50 2.50
C GLY A 68 2.06 -8.39 1.61
N LEU A 69 2.25 -8.09 0.31
CA LEU A 69 1.14 -8.03 -0.65
C LEU A 69 0.42 -9.37 -0.79
N ASN A 70 1.16 -10.48 -0.88
CA ASN A 70 0.58 -11.83 -0.92
C ASN A 70 -0.19 -12.16 0.37
N ALA A 71 0.32 -11.74 1.53
CA ALA A 71 -0.37 -11.94 2.80
C ALA A 71 -1.68 -11.15 2.86
N VAL A 72 -1.68 -9.89 2.41
CA VAL A 72 -2.89 -9.07 2.32
C VAL A 72 -3.90 -9.69 1.36
N GLN A 73 -3.46 -10.15 0.19
CA GLN A 73 -4.34 -10.83 -0.78
C GLN A 73 -5.02 -12.06 -0.17
N LYS A 74 -4.25 -12.92 0.51
CA LYS A 74 -4.83 -14.09 1.21
C LYS A 74 -5.81 -13.67 2.30
N LEU A 75 -5.51 -12.59 3.01
CA LEU A 75 -6.36 -12.07 4.07
C LEU A 75 -7.70 -11.56 3.50
N THR A 76 -7.67 -10.85 2.39
CA THR A 76 -8.88 -10.36 1.70
C THR A 76 -9.69 -11.49 1.06
N GLU A 77 -9.04 -12.50 0.48
CA GLU A 77 -9.72 -13.59 -0.24
C GLU A 77 -10.29 -14.67 0.72
N GLN A 78 -9.54 -15.00 1.78
CA GLN A 78 -9.84 -16.18 2.61
C GLN A 78 -10.09 -15.83 4.08
N GLY A 79 -9.69 -14.64 4.53
CA GLY A 79 -9.73 -14.28 5.95
C GLY A 79 -11.15 -14.24 6.52
N LEU A 80 -12.10 -13.66 5.78
CA LEU A 80 -13.49 -13.60 6.23
C LEU A 80 -14.14 -14.99 6.31
N GLY A 81 -13.90 -15.84 5.30
CA GLY A 81 -14.35 -17.24 5.32
C GLY A 81 -13.78 -18.01 6.52
N THR A 82 -12.48 -17.86 6.77
CA THR A 82 -11.79 -18.47 7.92
C THR A 82 -12.40 -18.02 9.25
N LEU A 83 -12.75 -16.73 9.40
CA LEU A 83 -13.41 -16.23 10.60
C LEU A 83 -14.83 -16.82 10.77
N HIS A 84 -15.60 -16.94 9.69
CA HIS A 84 -16.91 -17.58 9.74
C HIS A 84 -16.83 -19.07 10.09
N ASP A 85 -15.84 -19.79 9.58
CA ASP A 85 -15.67 -21.21 9.90
C ASP A 85 -15.24 -21.38 11.36
N ALA A 86 -14.32 -20.57 11.86
CA ALA A 86 -13.98 -20.55 13.28
C ALA A 86 -15.19 -20.20 14.18
N GLN A 87 -16.07 -19.30 13.74
CA GLN A 87 -17.30 -18.96 14.45
C GLN A 87 -18.24 -20.19 14.56
N LYS A 88 -18.43 -20.93 13.47
CA LYS A 88 -19.24 -22.15 13.46
C LYS A 88 -18.66 -23.21 14.39
N GLU A 89 -17.36 -23.47 14.29
CA GLU A 89 -16.68 -24.47 15.12
C GLU A 89 -16.75 -24.13 16.61
N LEU A 90 -16.58 -22.85 16.97
CA LEU A 90 -16.74 -22.41 18.35
C LEU A 90 -18.18 -22.56 18.84
N ALA A 91 -19.18 -22.32 17.98
CA ALA A 91 -20.59 -22.51 18.32
C ALA A 91 -20.93 -23.99 18.56
N LEU A 92 -20.42 -24.88 17.72
CA LEU A 92 -20.56 -26.33 17.90
C LEU A 92 -19.86 -26.81 19.18
N CYS A 93 -18.65 -26.30 19.47
CA CYS A 93 -17.96 -26.60 20.73
C CYS A 93 -18.78 -26.16 21.95
N LEU A 94 -19.40 -24.98 21.90
CA LEU A 94 -20.23 -24.48 22.99
C LEU A 94 -21.49 -25.33 23.18
N GLU A 95 -22.17 -25.67 22.08
CA GLU A 95 -23.36 -26.54 22.11
C GLU A 95 -23.02 -27.90 22.74
N GLU A 96 -21.89 -28.50 22.36
CA GLU A 96 -21.45 -29.76 22.94
C GLU A 96 -21.15 -29.64 24.44
N TYR A 97 -20.50 -28.56 24.90
CA TYR A 97 -20.25 -28.36 26.33
C TYR A 97 -21.54 -28.22 27.15
N LEU A 98 -22.53 -27.52 26.59
CA LEU A 98 -23.85 -27.36 27.23
C LEU A 98 -24.64 -28.67 27.23
N ARG A 99 -24.57 -29.45 26.15
CA ARG A 99 -25.19 -30.78 26.06
C ARG A 99 -24.63 -31.73 27.11
N LEU A 100 -23.30 -31.76 27.26
CA LEU A 100 -22.62 -32.61 28.26
C LEU A 100 -22.94 -32.18 29.70
N GLU A 101 -23.21 -30.90 29.95
CA GLU A 101 -23.68 -30.42 31.26
C GLU A 101 -25.10 -30.92 31.56
N ASP A 102 -26.01 -30.85 30.59
CA ASP A 102 -27.40 -31.30 30.74
C ASP A 102 -27.53 -32.83 30.91
N GLU A 103 -26.73 -33.61 30.16
CA GLU A 103 -26.74 -35.08 30.22
C GLU A 103 -26.06 -35.66 31.46
N GLY A 104 -25.17 -34.90 32.10
CA GLY A 104 -24.33 -35.38 33.20
C GLY A 104 -25.04 -35.51 34.55
N GLY A 105 -26.21 -34.88 34.74
CA GLY A 105 -27.01 -34.89 35.97
C GLY A 105 -26.31 -34.31 37.22
N ASN A 106 -25.02 -33.98 37.12
CA ASN A 106 -24.18 -33.35 38.12
C ASN A 106 -23.88 -31.91 37.70
N PRO A 107 -23.73 -30.97 38.65
CA PRO A 107 -23.35 -29.61 38.33
C PRO A 107 -22.01 -29.57 37.58
N ALA A 108 -21.87 -28.63 36.65
CA ALA A 108 -20.64 -28.43 35.89
C ALA A 108 -19.43 -28.34 36.82
N THR A 109 -18.36 -29.06 36.48
CA THR A 109 -17.09 -28.91 37.19
C THR A 109 -16.52 -27.52 36.94
N ALA A 110 -15.68 -27.02 37.85
CA ALA A 110 -15.05 -25.71 37.68
C ALA A 110 -14.25 -25.58 36.36
N ASP A 111 -13.63 -26.68 35.91
CA ASP A 111 -12.91 -26.74 34.63
C ASP A 111 -13.87 -26.65 33.43
N GLN A 112 -15.01 -27.33 33.49
CA GLN A 112 -16.04 -27.28 32.44
C GLN A 112 -16.69 -25.89 32.36
N GLN A 113 -16.95 -25.26 33.50
CA GLN A 113 -17.45 -23.89 33.56
C GLN A 113 -16.45 -22.91 32.92
N TYR A 114 -15.15 -23.07 33.23
CA TYR A 114 -14.10 -22.24 32.68
C TYR A 114 -14.01 -22.37 31.14
N ARG A 115 -14.01 -23.59 30.61
CA ARG A 115 -14.00 -23.82 29.15
C ARG A 115 -15.22 -23.22 28.46
N THR A 116 -16.39 -23.38 29.06
CA THR A 116 -17.66 -22.84 28.54
C THR A 116 -17.63 -21.31 28.50
N ASP A 117 -17.10 -20.65 29.54
CA ASP A 117 -16.95 -19.19 29.56
C ASP A 117 -15.92 -18.70 28.53
N GLU A 118 -14.78 -19.38 28.39
CA GLU A 118 -13.75 -19.03 27.41
C GLU A 118 -14.25 -19.16 25.97
N VAL A 119 -14.96 -20.25 25.63
CA VAL A 119 -15.56 -20.42 24.30
C VAL A 119 -16.65 -19.37 24.06
N SER A 120 -17.48 -19.09 25.06
CA SER A 120 -18.51 -18.04 24.97
C SER A 120 -17.87 -16.66 24.74
N ARG A 121 -16.75 -16.37 25.39
CA ARG A 121 -15.98 -15.13 25.22
C ARG A 121 -15.34 -15.05 23.84
N ALA A 122 -14.76 -16.15 23.35
CA ALA A 122 -14.20 -16.23 22.01
C ALA A 122 -15.28 -16.00 20.94
N LEU A 123 -16.47 -16.60 21.09
CA LEU A 123 -17.63 -16.37 20.22
C LEU A 123 -18.07 -14.91 20.19
N ARG A 124 -18.15 -14.25 21.35
CA ARG A 124 -18.47 -12.81 21.38
C ARG A 124 -17.41 -12.00 20.63
N ARG A 125 -16.13 -12.34 20.80
CA ARG A 125 -15.03 -11.63 20.14
C ARG A 125 -15.04 -11.84 18.63
N ILE A 126 -15.29 -13.06 18.16
CA ILE A 126 -15.33 -13.33 16.72
C ILE A 126 -16.54 -12.65 16.05
N ASN A 127 -17.70 -12.61 16.73
CA ASN A 127 -18.88 -11.88 16.26
C ASN A 127 -18.64 -10.38 16.10
N MET A 128 -17.75 -9.80 16.91
CA MET A 128 -17.34 -8.38 16.78
C MET A 128 -16.23 -8.20 15.75
N LEU A 129 -15.36 -9.20 15.58
CA LEU A 129 -14.24 -9.14 14.66
C LEU A 129 -14.68 -9.28 13.21
N ILE A 130 -15.66 -10.13 12.90
CA ILE A 130 -16.19 -10.35 11.54
C ILE A 130 -16.59 -9.02 10.85
N PRO A 131 -17.46 -8.17 11.41
CA PRO A 131 -17.84 -6.92 10.75
C PRO A 131 -16.68 -5.90 10.70
N ALA A 132 -15.81 -5.89 11.71
CA ALA A 132 -14.63 -5.02 11.71
C ALA A 132 -13.63 -5.42 10.62
N PHE A 133 -13.45 -6.73 10.42
CA PHE A 133 -12.61 -7.32 9.39
C PHE A 133 -13.16 -6.99 8.00
N ASP A 134 -14.45 -7.24 7.79
CA ASP A 134 -15.14 -6.89 6.55
C ASP A 134 -14.96 -5.40 6.22
N THR A 135 -15.21 -4.50 7.18
CA THR A 135 -15.01 -3.06 6.98
C THR A 135 -13.56 -2.68 6.63
N THR A 136 -12.58 -3.33 7.26
CA THR A 136 -11.16 -2.98 7.09
C THR A 136 -10.61 -3.45 5.73
N PHE A 137 -11.10 -4.58 5.23
CA PHE A 137 -10.55 -5.26 4.07
C PHE A 137 -11.49 -5.27 2.84
N ALA A 138 -12.73 -4.78 2.97
CA ALA A 138 -13.69 -4.65 1.86
C ALA A 138 -13.56 -3.33 1.10
N ASP A 139 -12.75 -2.37 1.55
CA ASP A 139 -12.52 -1.11 0.84
C ASP A 139 -11.32 -1.23 -0.13
N PRO A 140 -11.55 -1.33 -1.45
CA PRO A 140 -10.48 -1.41 -2.43
C PRO A 140 -9.71 -0.09 -2.61
N THR A 141 -10.18 1.03 -2.05
CA THR A 141 -9.51 2.35 -2.14
C THR A 141 -8.37 2.51 -1.13
N LEU A 142 -8.32 1.68 -0.09
CA LEU A 142 -7.17 1.62 0.85
C LEU A 142 -5.92 0.99 0.21
N ALA A 143 -6.04 0.40 -0.98
CA ALA A 143 -4.93 -0.12 -1.77
C ALA A 143 -4.33 0.92 -2.74
N GLU A 144 -4.84 2.15 -2.78
CA GLU A 144 -4.13 3.23 -3.47
C GLU A 144 -2.99 3.71 -2.55
N PRO A 145 -1.70 3.44 -2.88
CA PRO A 145 -0.63 4.18 -2.25
C PRO A 145 -0.90 5.63 -2.60
N GLY A 146 -1.27 6.42 -1.59
CA GLY A 146 -1.81 7.76 -1.76
C GLY A 146 -1.13 8.47 -2.93
N GLU A 147 -1.93 8.88 -3.91
CA GLU A 147 -1.49 9.90 -4.85
C GLU A 147 -0.74 10.93 -4.02
N PRO A 148 0.49 11.32 -4.39
CA PRO A 148 1.05 12.51 -3.80
C PRO A 148 0.02 13.58 -4.12
N THR A 149 -0.72 14.04 -3.10
CA THR A 149 -1.37 15.34 -3.15
C THR A 149 -0.34 16.23 -3.80
N PRO A 150 -0.65 16.93 -4.90
CA PRO A 150 0.24 17.95 -5.42
C PRO A 150 0.27 19.01 -4.32
N ASP A 151 1.17 18.79 -3.35
CA ASP A 151 1.58 19.74 -2.37
C ASP A 151 2.11 20.86 -3.24
N THR A 152 1.31 21.90 -3.27
CA THR A 152 1.58 23.13 -3.96
C THR A 152 2.90 23.59 -3.41
N ALA A 153 3.98 23.27 -4.11
CA ALA A 153 5.30 23.78 -3.79
C ALA A 153 5.11 25.29 -3.57
N PRO A 154 5.41 25.83 -2.39
CA PRO A 154 5.33 27.26 -2.21
C PRO A 154 6.31 27.85 -3.21
N GLU A 155 5.72 28.50 -4.22
CA GLU A 155 6.40 29.22 -5.27
C GLU A 155 7.49 30.09 -4.61
N PRO A 156 8.76 30.00 -5.01
CA PRO A 156 9.78 30.86 -4.45
C PRO A 156 9.40 32.31 -4.77
N ALA A 157 9.11 33.07 -3.71
CA ALA A 157 8.63 34.44 -3.76
C ALA A 157 9.38 35.26 -4.83
N GLN A 158 8.68 35.61 -5.90
CA GLN A 158 9.12 36.66 -6.80
C GLN A 158 9.05 37.99 -6.03
N PRO A 159 10.12 38.81 -6.01
CA PRO A 159 10.03 40.13 -5.41
C PRO A 159 9.10 41.02 -6.25
N GLU A 160 8.09 41.59 -5.60
CA GLU A 160 7.16 42.59 -6.16
C GLU A 160 7.94 43.71 -6.86
N ILE A 161 7.70 43.88 -8.16
CA ILE A 161 8.11 45.06 -8.92
C ILE A 161 6.89 45.99 -8.96
N PRO A 162 6.95 47.20 -8.39
CA PRO A 162 5.86 48.15 -8.47
C PRO A 162 5.57 48.61 -9.90
N ASP A 163 4.28 48.70 -10.22
CA ASP A 163 3.63 49.25 -11.40
C ASP A 163 4.31 50.53 -11.93
N GLN A 164 4.69 50.55 -13.22
CA GLN A 164 5.23 51.73 -13.89
C GLN A 164 4.35 52.08 -15.11
N PRO A 165 3.72 53.27 -15.18
CA PRO A 165 3.05 53.74 -16.38
C PRO A 165 3.99 54.56 -17.28
N ASP A 166 3.74 54.44 -18.58
CA ASP A 166 4.30 55.07 -19.79
C ASP A 166 5.12 56.36 -19.68
N GLN A 167 6.26 56.43 -20.39
CA GLN A 167 6.59 57.53 -21.35
C GLN A 167 7.61 57.10 -22.44
N PRO A 168 7.54 57.65 -23.68
CA PRO A 168 8.26 57.17 -24.86
C PRO A 168 9.51 58.00 -25.28
N GLU A 169 10.36 57.34 -26.07
CA GLU A 169 11.37 57.78 -27.07
C GLU A 169 12.28 59.01 -26.83
N THR A 170 13.62 58.80 -26.89
CA THR A 170 14.54 59.42 -27.87
C THR A 170 15.92 58.71 -27.87
N SER A 171 16.41 58.28 -29.05
CA SER A 171 17.75 57.67 -29.34
C SER A 171 18.90 58.73 -29.39
N PRO A 172 20.12 58.47 -29.92
CA PRO A 172 21.00 57.28 -30.05
C PRO A 172 22.52 57.57 -29.69
N ASP A 173 23.38 56.55 -29.86
CA ASP A 173 24.82 56.61 -30.23
C ASP A 173 25.90 56.56 -29.12
N LEU A 174 26.66 55.44 -29.05
CA LEU A 174 28.13 55.36 -29.27
C LEU A 174 28.76 54.06 -28.71
N GLN A 175 28.94 53.10 -29.62
CA GLN A 175 30.08 52.17 -29.82
C GLN A 175 30.56 51.16 -28.74
N PRO A 176 31.16 50.02 -29.19
CA PRO A 176 31.42 48.82 -28.40
C PRO A 176 32.85 48.77 -27.83
N ASP A 177 33.04 48.11 -26.68
CA ASP A 177 34.37 47.68 -26.22
C ASP A 177 34.29 46.32 -25.53
N ILE A 178 34.81 45.29 -26.21
CA ILE A 178 35.07 43.95 -25.64
C ILE A 178 36.59 43.85 -25.50
N PRO A 179 37.13 43.54 -24.30
CA PRO A 179 38.07 42.41 -24.18
C PRO A 179 38.05 41.75 -22.77
N PRO A 180 38.89 40.73 -22.49
CA PRO A 180 38.92 39.39 -23.09
C PRO A 180 38.66 38.28 -22.05
N VAL A 181 38.39 37.06 -22.53
CA VAL A 181 38.29 35.82 -21.75
C VAL A 181 39.67 35.35 -21.28
N THR A 182 39.83 35.00 -20.00
CA THR A 182 40.90 34.10 -19.54
C THR A 182 40.37 33.08 -18.53
N GLN A 183 40.58 31.81 -18.89
CA GLN A 183 40.31 30.59 -18.13
C GLN A 183 41.51 30.23 -17.20
N PRO A 184 41.44 29.17 -16.37
CA PRO A 184 41.97 29.12 -15.01
C PRO A 184 43.41 28.56 -14.90
N GLU A 185 44.11 28.88 -13.81
CA GLU A 185 45.36 28.21 -13.44
C GLU A 185 45.20 27.36 -12.16
N MET A 186 45.47 26.06 -12.32
CA MET A 186 45.61 25.08 -11.25
C MET A 186 46.85 25.40 -10.41
N ARG A 187 46.74 25.36 -9.08
CA ARG A 187 47.91 25.34 -8.20
C ARG A 187 47.95 24.06 -7.38
N SER A 188 48.79 23.13 -7.84
CA SER A 188 49.38 22.08 -7.01
C SER A 188 50.22 22.73 -5.91
N HIS A 189 50.14 22.21 -4.69
CA HIS A 189 51.17 22.42 -3.67
C HIS A 189 51.54 21.08 -3.06
N ALA A 190 52.78 20.69 -3.34
CA ALA A 190 53.54 19.73 -2.58
C ALA A 190 54.54 20.52 -1.74
N ALA A 191 54.64 20.18 -0.46
CA ALA A 191 55.85 20.20 0.35
C ALA A 191 55.63 19.24 1.52
#